data_AF-A0A355B6K5-F1
#
_entry.id   AF-A0A355B6K5-F1
#
_cell.length_a   1.000
_cell.length_b   1.000
_cell.length_c   1.000
_cell.angle_alpha   90.00
_cell.angle_beta   90.00
_cell.angle_gamma   90.00
#
_symmetry.space_group_name_H-M   'P 1'
#
loop_
_entity.id
_entity.type
_entity.pdbx_description
1 polymer ?
#
loop_
_entity_poly.entity_id
_entity_poly.type
_entity_poly.pdbx_seq_one_letter_code
_entity_poly.pdbx_strand_id
1 'polypeptide(L)'
;MMPAHLILALLEQPDGVVSVLVGKAGVDPDALHKEMDLFLKKLPQVDGGVEVYLASELKRFLEAAEAEAKVLSDEYVSGEHFVLAGFNRRQEDVAPVFARLGLTREKVLEALKDIRGNQRVTDPDAESRYQSLERFAIDLTERARAGKLDPVIGRDQEIRRVIQVLSRRTKNNPVLIGEPGVGK
;
A
#
# COMPACT_ATOMS: atom_id res chain seq x y z
N MET A 1 -0.67 -21.34 -14.40
CA MET A 1 -0.48 -20.09 -13.62
C MET A 1 0.34 -20.40 -12.37
N MET A 2 1.30 -19.54 -12.01
CA MET A 2 2.25 -19.72 -10.89
C MET A 2 2.32 -18.45 -10.02
N PRO A 3 2.87 -18.50 -8.79
CA PRO A 3 3.01 -17.34 -7.91
C PRO A 3 3.62 -16.08 -8.55
N ALA A 4 4.68 -16.23 -9.34
CA ALA A 4 5.30 -15.12 -10.07
C ALA A 4 4.33 -14.35 -11.00
N HIS A 5 3.38 -15.06 -11.65
CA HIS A 5 2.35 -14.42 -12.47
C HIS A 5 1.37 -13.61 -11.61
N LEU A 6 1.04 -14.10 -10.42
CA LEU A 6 0.14 -13.40 -9.50
C LEU A 6 0.80 -12.12 -8.96
N ILE A 7 2.07 -12.19 -8.56
CA ILE A 7 2.82 -11.00 -8.12
C ILE A 7 2.89 -9.97 -9.24
N LEU A 8 3.16 -10.39 -10.48
CA LEU A 8 3.19 -9.48 -11.62
C LEU A 8 1.83 -8.80 -11.84
N ALA A 9 0.73 -9.57 -11.81
CA ALA A 9 -0.62 -9.02 -11.94
C ALA A 9 -0.96 -8.03 -10.81
N LEU A 10 -0.53 -8.30 -9.57
CA LEU A 10 -0.73 -7.40 -8.43
C LEU A 10 0.10 -6.11 -8.55
N LEU A 11 1.29 -6.17 -9.18
CA LEU A 11 2.10 -4.98 -9.46
C LEU A 11 1.48 -4.11 -10.57
N GLU A 12 0.82 -4.74 -11.54
CA GLU A 12 0.14 -4.06 -12.65
C GLU A 12 -1.24 -3.51 -12.29
N GLN A 13 -1.80 -3.93 -11.15
CA GLN A 13 -3.11 -3.51 -10.70
C GLN A 13 -3.14 -1.98 -10.48
N PRO A 14 -3.98 -1.24 -11.23
CA PRO A 14 -4.18 0.18 -10.98
C PRO A 14 -4.70 0.39 -9.56
N ASP A 15 -4.17 1.40 -8.87
CA ASP A 15 -4.54 1.74 -7.51
C ASP A 15 -4.27 0.65 -6.44
N GLY A 16 -3.57 -0.42 -6.80
CA GLY A 16 -3.20 -1.51 -5.89
C GLY A 16 -2.11 -1.12 -4.90
N VAL A 17 -2.14 -1.74 -3.72
CA VAL A 17 -1.20 -1.45 -2.62
C VAL A 17 0.21 -1.97 -2.90
N VAL A 18 0.34 -3.03 -3.71
CA VAL A 18 1.60 -3.77 -3.87
C VAL A 18 2.71 -2.92 -4.48
N SER A 19 2.43 -2.15 -5.53
CA SER A 19 3.43 -1.26 -6.14
C SER A 19 3.93 -0.22 -5.14
N VAL A 20 3.01 0.40 -4.38
CA VAL A 20 3.42 1.41 -3.39
C VAL A 20 4.13 0.80 -2.19
N LEU A 21 3.72 -0.39 -1.76
CA LEU A 21 4.37 -1.15 -0.70
C LEU A 21 5.83 -1.47 -1.05
N VAL A 22 6.07 -1.96 -2.27
CA VAL A 22 7.42 -2.24 -2.77
C VAL A 22 8.24 -0.97 -2.85
N GLY A 23 7.67 0.13 -3.36
CA GLY A 23 8.30 1.45 -3.41
C GLY A 23 8.72 1.97 -2.04
N LYS A 24 7.82 1.94 -1.05
CA LYS A 24 8.13 2.34 0.34
C LYS A 24 9.13 1.40 1.03
N ALA A 25 9.17 0.12 0.64
CA ALA A 25 10.19 -0.83 1.10
C ALA A 25 11.58 -0.59 0.46
N GLY A 26 11.73 0.46 -0.36
CA GLY A 26 13.01 0.89 -0.92
C GLY A 26 13.42 0.15 -2.20
N VAL A 27 12.48 -0.50 -2.88
CA VAL A 27 12.71 -1.17 -4.16
C VAL A 27 11.88 -0.49 -5.24
N ASP A 28 12.46 -0.25 -6.40
CA ASP A 28 11.74 0.28 -7.55
C ASP A 28 10.70 -0.75 -8.05
N PRO A 29 9.39 -0.46 -8.02
CA PRO A 29 8.35 -1.37 -8.49
C PRO A 29 8.52 -1.77 -9.96
N ASP A 30 9.01 -0.86 -10.81
CA ASP A 30 9.26 -1.14 -12.22
C ASP A 30 10.44 -2.11 -12.40
N ALA A 31 11.44 -2.02 -11.53
CA ALA A 31 12.54 -2.98 -11.51
C ALA A 31 12.06 -4.37 -11.07
N LEU A 32 11.18 -4.45 -10.05
CA LEU A 32 10.57 -5.71 -9.63
C LEU A 32 9.72 -6.32 -10.72
N HIS A 33 8.89 -5.52 -11.38
CA HIS A 33 8.08 -5.93 -12.54
C HIS A 33 8.97 -6.55 -13.63
N LYS A 34 10.00 -5.82 -14.08
CA LYS A 34 10.93 -6.27 -15.11
C LYS A 34 11.64 -7.56 -14.74
N GLU A 35 12.13 -7.69 -13.51
CA GLU A 35 12.84 -8.90 -13.07
C GLU A 35 11.91 -10.13 -12.99
N MET A 36 10.65 -9.92 -12.63
CA MET A 36 9.65 -10.98 -12.59
C MET A 36 9.23 -11.41 -14.00
N ASP A 37 9.01 -10.45 -14.91
CA ASP A 37 8.74 -10.72 -16.33
C ASP A 37 9.93 -11.45 -17.00
N LEU A 38 11.16 -11.02 -16.73
CA LEU A 38 12.38 -11.70 -17.21
C LEU A 38 12.50 -13.12 -16.67
N PHE A 39 12.12 -13.37 -15.41
CA PHE A 39 12.10 -14.71 -14.84
C PHE A 39 11.08 -15.59 -15.59
N LEU A 40 9.86 -15.09 -15.80
CA LEU A 40 8.80 -15.82 -16.50
C LEU A 40 9.16 -16.12 -17.95
N LYS A 41 9.81 -15.19 -18.66
CA LYS A 41 10.27 -15.38 -20.05
C LYS A 41 11.35 -16.45 -20.22
N LYS A 42 12.08 -16.80 -19.15
CA LYS A 42 13.08 -17.88 -19.18
C LYS A 42 12.45 -19.26 -19.08
N LEU A 43 11.18 -19.34 -18.67
CA LEU A 43 10.49 -20.62 -18.55
C LEU A 43 10.09 -21.15 -19.93
N PRO A 44 9.98 -22.48 -20.09
CA PRO A 44 9.49 -23.06 -21.32
C PRO A 44 8.12 -22.50 -21.69
N GLN A 45 8.00 -22.00 -22.92
CA GLN A 45 6.76 -21.46 -23.46
C GLN A 45 6.04 -22.53 -24.27
N VAL A 46 4.72 -22.59 -24.14
CA VAL A 46 3.86 -23.49 -24.89
C VAL A 46 2.97 -22.63 -25.79
N ASP A 47 3.08 -22.84 -27.10
CA ASP A 47 2.22 -22.20 -28.10
C ASP A 47 0.99 -23.08 -28.41
N GLY A 48 -0.17 -22.44 -28.51
CA GLY A 48 -1.47 -23.08 -28.75
C GLY A 48 -2.44 -22.86 -27.59
N GLY A 49 -3.74 -22.84 -27.88
CA GLY A 49 -4.82 -22.62 -26.91
C GLY A 49 -4.99 -23.78 -25.93
N VAL A 50 -3.98 -24.01 -25.10
CA VAL A 50 -3.96 -25.02 -24.03
C VAL A 50 -4.68 -24.43 -22.82
N GLU A 51 -5.49 -25.27 -22.15
CA GLU A 51 -6.18 -24.89 -20.92
C GLU A 51 -5.15 -24.55 -19.82
N VAL A 52 -5.29 -23.38 -19.19
CA VAL A 52 -4.34 -22.90 -18.17
C VAL A 52 -4.73 -23.48 -16.81
N TYR A 53 -3.90 -24.39 -16.29
CA TYR A 53 -4.11 -24.95 -14.95
C TYR A 53 -3.40 -24.15 -13.86
N LEU A 54 -3.97 -24.16 -12.65
CA LEU A 54 -3.30 -23.67 -11.44
C LEU A 54 -2.23 -24.66 -11.01
N ALA A 55 -0.99 -24.21 -10.90
CA ALA A 55 0.09 -25.02 -10.38
C ALA A 55 -0.13 -25.35 -8.89
N SER A 56 0.38 -26.49 -8.42
CA SER A 56 0.27 -26.87 -7.01
C SER A 56 0.96 -25.86 -6.08
N GLU A 57 1.99 -25.22 -6.61
CA GLU A 57 2.79 -24.14 -6.05
C GLU A 57 1.91 -22.92 -5.77
N LEU A 58 1.07 -22.54 -6.73
CA LEU A 58 0.16 -21.40 -6.57
C LEU A 58 -0.88 -21.66 -5.48
N LYS A 59 -1.41 -22.89 -5.39
CA LYS A 59 -2.31 -23.24 -4.28
C LYS A 59 -1.65 -23.06 -2.91
N ARG A 60 -0.41 -23.56 -2.74
CA ARG A 60 0.38 -23.36 -1.51
C ARG A 60 0.67 -21.88 -1.24
N PHE A 61 0.85 -21.09 -2.28
CA PHE A 61 1.06 -19.65 -2.16
C PHE A 61 -0.18 -18.91 -1.66
N LEU A 62 -1.37 -19.27 -2.15
CA LEU A 62 -2.64 -18.75 -1.63
C LEU A 62 -2.81 -19.08 -0.13
N GLU A 63 -2.55 -20.32 0.26
CA GLU A 63 -2.59 -20.76 1.67
C GLU A 63 -1.58 -20.00 2.54
N ALA A 64 -0.38 -19.72 2.01
CA ALA A 64 0.63 -18.93 2.71
C ALA A 64 0.21 -17.47 2.89
N ALA A 65 -0.43 -16.86 1.89
CA ALA A 65 -0.98 -15.50 2.03
C ALA A 65 -2.11 -15.45 3.06
N GLU A 66 -2.99 -16.46 3.10
CA GLU A 66 -4.02 -16.57 4.14
C GLU A 66 -3.41 -16.70 5.55
N ALA A 67 -2.29 -17.43 5.68
CA ALA A 67 -1.57 -17.52 6.94
C ALA A 67 -0.98 -16.17 7.37
N GLU A 68 -0.41 -15.39 6.46
CA GLU A 68 0.08 -14.03 6.76
C GLU A 68 -1.07 -13.11 7.18
N ALA A 69 -2.23 -13.16 6.53
CA ALA A 69 -3.41 -12.40 6.93
C ALA A 69 -3.84 -12.72 8.38
N LYS A 70 -3.85 -14.00 8.75
CA LYS A 70 -4.13 -14.43 10.13
C LYS A 70 -3.10 -13.91 11.13
N VAL A 71 -1.81 -13.91 10.78
CA VAL A 71 -0.74 -13.35 11.62
C VAL A 71 -0.95 -11.86 11.85
N LEU A 72 -1.39 -11.13 10.83
CA LEU A 72 -1.69 -9.70 10.92
C LEU A 72 -3.08 -9.41 11.51
N SER A 73 -3.84 -10.45 11.87
CA SER A 73 -5.21 -10.38 12.41
C SER A 73 -6.20 -9.70 11.47
N ASP A 74 -5.99 -9.91 10.17
CA ASP A 74 -6.83 -9.41 9.08
C ASP A 74 -7.91 -10.45 8.72
N GLU A 75 -9.11 -9.99 8.36
CA GLU A 75 -10.27 -10.85 8.05
C GLU A 75 -10.30 -11.25 6.57
N TYR A 76 -9.64 -10.47 5.71
CA TYR A 76 -9.54 -10.71 4.27
C TYR A 76 -8.08 -10.69 3.81
N VAL A 77 -7.81 -11.41 2.72
CA VAL A 77 -6.51 -11.44 2.08
C VAL A 77 -6.42 -10.29 1.06
N SER A 78 -5.62 -9.27 1.37
CA SER A 78 -5.19 -8.20 0.45
C SER A 78 -3.79 -8.44 -0.16
N GLY A 79 -3.39 -7.61 -1.12
CA GLY A 79 -2.17 -7.72 -1.92
C GLY A 79 -0.87 -7.84 -1.10
N GLU A 80 -0.76 -7.15 0.03
CA GLU A 80 0.40 -7.20 0.91
C GLU A 80 0.70 -8.60 1.45
N HIS A 81 -0.33 -9.43 1.66
CA HIS A 81 -0.15 -10.77 2.18
C HIS A 81 0.52 -11.68 1.16
N PHE A 82 0.27 -11.47 -0.14
CA PHE A 82 0.97 -12.18 -1.20
C PHE A 82 2.44 -11.77 -1.27
N VAL A 83 2.75 -10.48 -1.07
CA VAL A 83 4.13 -10.02 -0.98
C VAL A 83 4.83 -10.68 0.22
N LEU A 84 4.18 -10.73 1.39
CA LEU A 84 4.72 -11.38 2.59
C LEU A 84 4.93 -12.89 2.38
N ALA A 85 3.95 -13.58 1.79
CA ALA A 85 4.04 -14.98 1.44
C ALA A 85 5.19 -15.26 0.45
N GLY A 86 5.56 -14.28 -0.39
CA GLY A 86 6.64 -14.37 -1.36
C GLY A 86 8.04 -14.53 -0.74
N PHE A 87 8.20 -14.23 0.55
CA PHE A 87 9.45 -14.49 1.29
C PHE A 87 9.59 -15.93 1.80
N ASN A 88 8.53 -16.75 1.70
CA ASN A 88 8.63 -18.15 2.10
C ASN A 88 9.59 -18.90 1.18
N ARG A 89 10.57 -19.61 1.77
CA ARG A 89 11.60 -20.36 1.03
C ARG A 89 11.06 -21.42 0.07
N ARG A 90 9.80 -21.83 0.23
CA ARG A 90 9.09 -22.74 -0.70
C ARG A 90 8.65 -22.07 -2.00
N GLN A 91 8.74 -20.74 -2.10
CA GLN A 91 8.37 -19.95 -3.30
C GLN A 91 9.61 -19.69 -4.15
N GLU A 92 10.05 -20.71 -4.86
CA GLU A 92 11.29 -20.69 -5.66
C GLU A 92 11.22 -19.73 -6.86
N ASP A 93 10.02 -19.34 -7.28
CA ASP A 93 9.77 -18.42 -8.38
C ASP A 93 9.70 -16.94 -7.96
N VAL A 94 9.47 -16.64 -6.67
CA VAL A 94 9.33 -15.25 -6.17
C VAL A 94 10.49 -14.87 -5.26
N ALA A 95 10.84 -15.71 -4.27
CA ALA A 95 11.82 -15.37 -3.25
C ALA A 95 13.22 -15.00 -3.81
N PRO A 96 13.74 -15.68 -4.87
CA PRO A 96 15.02 -15.28 -5.45
C PRO A 96 14.99 -13.93 -6.15
N VAL A 97 13.85 -13.53 -6.72
CA VAL A 97 13.69 -12.21 -7.35
C VAL A 97 13.72 -11.12 -6.28
N PHE A 98 12.97 -11.32 -5.19
CA PHE A 98 12.97 -10.40 -4.04
C PHE A 98 14.38 -10.23 -3.46
N ALA A 99 15.10 -11.34 -3.26
CA ALA A 99 16.47 -11.33 -2.74
C ALA A 99 17.43 -10.56 -3.65
N ARG A 100 17.36 -10.74 -4.98
CA ARG A 100 18.21 -10.03 -5.95
C ARG A 100 18.00 -8.51 -5.92
N LEU A 101 16.78 -8.07 -5.66
CA LEU A 101 16.43 -6.64 -5.57
C LEU A 101 16.62 -6.06 -4.17
N GLY A 102 17.09 -6.87 -3.21
CA GLY A 102 17.26 -6.42 -1.82
C GLY A 102 15.95 -6.12 -1.09
N LEU A 103 14.83 -6.67 -1.58
CA LEU A 103 13.55 -6.66 -0.90
C LEU A 103 13.61 -7.69 0.23
N THR A 104 13.28 -7.27 1.45
CA THR A 104 13.33 -8.10 2.66
C THR A 104 12.01 -8.02 3.39
N ARG A 105 11.64 -9.10 4.10
CA ARG A 105 10.39 -9.15 4.87
C ARG A 105 10.29 -8.02 5.89
N GLU A 106 11.40 -7.66 6.52
CA GLU A 106 11.49 -6.58 7.52
C GLU A 106 11.08 -5.23 6.93
N LYS A 107 11.71 -4.83 5.80
CA LYS A 107 11.37 -3.59 5.07
C LYS A 107 9.92 -3.57 4.59
N VAL A 108 9.40 -4.70 4.13
CA VAL A 108 7.99 -4.78 3.72
C VAL A 108 7.06 -4.58 4.91
N LEU A 109 7.35 -5.18 6.08
CA LEU A 109 6.54 -4.96 7.28
C LEU A 109 6.62 -3.52 7.81
N GLU A 110 7.77 -2.87 7.69
CA GLU A 110 7.93 -1.46 8.03
C GLU A 110 7.12 -0.56 7.09
N ALA A 111 7.28 -0.73 5.78
CA ALA A 111 6.50 -0.03 4.78
C ALA A 111 4.99 -0.26 4.93
N LEU A 112 4.60 -1.49 5.28
CA LEU A 112 3.21 -1.84 5.51
C LEU A 112 2.62 -1.07 6.69
N LYS A 113 3.37 -0.95 7.80
CA LYS A 113 2.94 -0.13 8.96
C LYS A 113 2.72 1.33 8.56
N ASP A 114 3.55 1.88 7.68
CA ASP A 114 3.38 3.26 7.23
C ASP A 114 2.16 3.44 6.33
N ILE A 115 1.84 2.45 5.48
CA ILE A 115 0.69 2.51 4.57
C ILE A 115 -0.62 2.32 5.32
N ARG A 116 -0.72 1.27 6.14
CA ARG A 116 -1.97 0.88 6.81
C ARG A 116 -2.13 1.49 8.19
N GLY A 117 -1.05 1.93 8.83
CA GLY A 117 -1.05 2.31 10.23
C GLY A 117 -1.55 1.17 11.13
N ASN A 118 -2.61 1.45 11.89
CA ASN A 118 -3.30 0.48 12.74
C ASN A 118 -4.57 -0.10 12.09
N GLN A 119 -4.80 0.16 10.80
CA GLN A 119 -5.98 -0.35 10.10
C GLN A 119 -5.80 -1.83 9.77
N ARG A 120 -6.91 -2.58 9.84
CA ARG A 120 -7.01 -4.00 9.49
C ARG A 120 -7.84 -4.17 8.22
N VAL A 121 -7.60 -5.23 7.46
CA VAL A 121 -8.38 -5.59 6.28
C VAL A 121 -9.64 -6.32 6.75
N THR A 122 -10.71 -5.57 7.06
CA THR A 122 -11.99 -6.11 7.57
C THR A 122 -13.10 -6.14 6.52
N ASP A 123 -12.79 -5.80 5.26
CA ASP A 123 -13.74 -5.62 4.17
C ASP A 123 -13.00 -5.78 2.83
N PRO A 124 -13.62 -6.35 1.78
CA PRO A 124 -12.96 -6.54 0.48
C PRO A 124 -12.37 -5.26 -0.13
N ASP A 125 -12.98 -4.10 0.13
CA ASP A 125 -12.55 -2.81 -0.42
C ASP A 125 -11.56 -2.06 0.49
N ALA A 126 -11.10 -2.65 1.60
CA ALA A 126 -10.23 -1.97 2.57
C ALA A 126 -8.94 -1.44 1.93
N GLU A 127 -8.38 -2.18 0.96
CA GLU A 127 -7.18 -1.80 0.23
C GLU A 127 -7.33 -0.46 -0.50
N SER A 128 -8.50 -0.21 -1.10
CA SER A 128 -8.79 1.03 -1.82
C SER A 128 -8.81 2.27 -0.93
N ARG A 129 -9.00 2.07 0.37
CA ARG A 129 -9.01 3.16 1.37
C ARG A 129 -7.61 3.54 1.81
N TYR A 130 -6.62 2.66 1.61
CA TYR A 130 -5.23 3.02 1.80
C TYR A 130 -4.92 4.21 0.90
N GLN A 131 -4.22 5.19 1.46
CA GLN A 131 -3.83 6.41 0.73
C GLN A 131 -4.98 7.33 0.29
N SER A 132 -6.21 7.15 0.79
CA SER A 132 -7.31 8.08 0.51
C SER A 132 -6.96 9.54 0.83
N LEU A 133 -6.15 9.76 1.88
CA LEU A 133 -5.66 11.08 2.24
C LEU A 133 -4.69 11.65 1.19
N GLU A 134 -3.80 10.83 0.64
CA GLU A 134 -2.84 11.26 -0.38
C GLU A 134 -3.53 11.52 -1.74
N ARG A 135 -4.59 10.76 -2.04
CA ARG A 135 -5.37 10.89 -3.28
C ARG A 135 -6.34 12.07 -3.27
N PHE A 136 -7.04 12.28 -2.16
CA PHE A 136 -8.18 13.21 -2.10
C PHE A 136 -7.99 14.38 -1.14
N ALA A 137 -6.91 14.41 -0.36
CA ALA A 137 -6.61 15.50 0.54
C ALA A 137 -5.24 16.12 0.25
N ILE A 138 -5.01 17.29 0.83
CA ILE A 138 -3.73 17.98 0.78
C ILE A 138 -3.21 18.06 2.21
N ASP A 139 -2.01 17.55 2.46
CA ASP A 139 -1.37 17.68 3.76
C ASP A 139 -0.85 19.13 3.95
N LEU A 140 -1.65 19.93 4.65
CA LEU A 140 -1.28 21.30 4.99
C LEU A 140 -0.16 21.37 6.04
N THR A 141 0.01 20.34 6.88
CA THR A 141 1.06 20.33 7.91
C THR A 141 2.44 20.12 7.30
N GLU A 142 2.55 19.21 6.34
CA GLU A 142 3.80 18.98 5.60
C GLU A 142 4.14 20.20 4.73
N ARG A 143 3.14 20.82 4.08
CA ARG A 143 3.35 22.07 3.32
C ARG A 143 3.82 23.22 4.21
N ALA A 144 3.28 23.35 5.43
CA ALA A 144 3.72 24.34 6.40
C ALA A 144 5.18 24.11 6.80
N ARG A 145 5.54 22.85 7.12
CA ARG A 145 6.90 22.45 7.47
C ARG A 145 7.90 22.73 6.35
N ALA A 146 7.51 22.51 5.11
CA ALA A 146 8.30 22.81 3.92
C ALA A 146 8.33 24.31 3.55
N GLY A 147 7.68 25.19 4.32
CA GLY A 147 7.64 26.64 4.05
C GLY A 147 6.84 27.02 2.80
N LYS A 148 5.95 26.14 2.31
CA LYS A 148 5.14 26.34 1.09
C LYS A 148 3.78 27.01 1.36
N LEU A 149 3.54 27.47 2.59
CA LEU A 149 2.35 28.22 2.97
C LEU A 149 2.76 29.66 3.29
N ASP A 150 1.99 30.60 2.75
CA ASP A 150 2.17 32.01 3.08
C ASP A 150 1.83 32.28 4.56
N PRO A 151 2.52 33.21 5.21
CA PRO A 151 2.21 33.57 6.59
C PRO A 151 0.80 34.17 6.69
N VAL A 152 0.02 33.69 7.65
CA VAL A 152 -1.33 34.22 7.92
C VAL A 152 -1.23 35.48 8.77
N ILE A 153 -1.76 36.59 8.27
CA ILE A 153 -1.70 37.90 8.94
C ILE A 153 -3.09 38.26 9.49
N GLY A 154 -3.15 38.70 10.76
CA GLY A 154 -4.34 39.29 11.36
C GLY A 154 -5.47 38.32 11.75
N ARG A 155 -5.22 37.00 11.77
CA ARG A 155 -6.19 35.95 12.13
C ARG A 155 -5.91 35.25 13.46
N ASP A 156 -5.17 35.91 14.35
CA ASP A 156 -4.74 35.31 15.62
C ASP A 156 -5.91 34.88 16.52
N GLN A 157 -7.00 35.65 16.53
CA GLN A 157 -8.16 35.33 17.37
C GLN A 157 -8.91 34.11 16.85
N GLU A 158 -9.14 34.03 15.53
CA GLU A 158 -9.79 32.91 14.85
C GLU A 158 -8.97 31.63 15.01
N ILE A 159 -7.66 31.69 14.76
CA ILE A 159 -6.75 30.54 14.92
C ILE A 159 -6.80 30.04 16.36
N ARG A 160 -6.67 30.92 17.37
CA ARG A 160 -6.79 30.52 18.78
C ARG A 160 -8.14 29.89 19.08
N ARG A 161 -9.23 30.41 18.51
CA ARG A 161 -10.58 29.86 18.72
C ARG A 161 -10.72 28.46 18.12
N VAL A 162 -10.18 28.22 16.92
CA VAL A 162 -10.16 26.90 16.28
C VAL A 162 -9.39 25.90 17.14
N ILE A 163 -8.17 26.25 17.59
CA ILE A 163 -7.36 25.41 18.48
C ILE A 163 -8.10 25.10 19.79
N GLN A 164 -8.75 26.12 20.38
CA GLN A 164 -9.54 25.94 21.60
C GLN A 164 -10.70 24.96 21.40
N VAL A 165 -11.37 24.98 20.24
CA VAL A 165 -12.46 24.05 19.92
C VAL A 165 -11.92 22.64 19.71
N LEU A 166 -10.86 22.46 18.91
CA LEU A 166 -10.21 21.17 18.67
C LEU A 166 -9.76 20.49 19.97
N SER A 167 -9.38 21.28 20.98
CA SER A 167 -8.90 20.78 22.28
C SER A 167 -10.02 20.34 23.25
N ARG A 168 -11.31 20.47 22.87
CA ARG A 168 -12.44 20.08 23.74
C ARG A 168 -12.64 18.57 23.76
N ARG A 169 -13.23 18.05 24.84
CA ARG A 169 -13.67 16.64 24.92
C ARG A 169 -14.96 16.36 24.16
N THR A 170 -15.84 17.36 24.03
CA THR A 170 -17.11 17.26 23.30
C THR A 170 -17.27 18.49 22.41
N LYS A 171 -17.96 18.32 21.26
CA LYS A 171 -18.10 19.37 20.23
C LYS A 171 -16.74 19.94 19.79
N ASN A 172 -15.80 19.04 19.47
CA ASN A 172 -14.42 19.35 19.11
C ASN A 172 -14.19 19.56 17.61
N ASN A 173 -15.25 19.54 16.80
CA ASN A 173 -15.18 19.79 15.36
C ASN A 173 -15.51 21.27 15.07
N PRO A 174 -14.52 22.14 14.80
CA PRO A 174 -14.77 23.54 14.46
C PRO A 174 -15.42 23.65 13.08
N VAL A 175 -16.33 24.63 12.94
CA VAL A 175 -16.93 24.99 11.65
C VAL A 175 -16.67 26.46 11.40
N LEU A 176 -15.96 26.78 10.32
CA LEU A 176 -15.67 28.15 9.91
C LEU A 176 -16.83 28.68 9.06
N ILE A 177 -17.46 29.76 9.52
CA ILE A 177 -18.60 30.40 8.85
C ILE A 177 -18.16 31.75 8.28
N GLY A 178 -18.61 32.06 7.06
CA GLY A 178 -18.36 33.33 6.38
C GLY A 178 -18.54 33.20 4.87
N GLU A 179 -18.55 34.32 4.15
CA GLU A 179 -18.67 34.32 2.69
C GLU A 179 -17.47 33.61 2.00
N PRO A 180 -17.66 32.94 0.85
CA PRO A 180 -16.55 32.39 0.06
C PRO A 180 -15.51 33.46 -0.30
N GLY A 181 -14.22 33.09 -0.36
CA GLY A 181 -13.14 34.01 -0.75
C GLY A 181 -12.56 34.88 0.36
N VAL A 182 -13.15 34.90 1.56
CA VAL A 182 -12.64 35.67 2.71
C VAL A 182 -11.45 35.01 3.42
N GLY A 183 -10.73 34.07 2.79
CA GLY A 183 -9.56 33.39 3.38
C GLY A 183 -9.87 32.46 4.56
N LYS A 184 -10.91 31.62 4.42
CA LYS A 184 -11.19 30.50 5.34
C LYS A 184 -10.22 29.35 5.13
#